data_AF-A0A841U138-F1
#
_entry.id   AF-A0A841U138-F1
#
_cell.length_a   1.000
_cell.length_b   1.000
_cell.length_c   1.000
_cell.angle_alpha   90.00
_cell.angle_beta   90.00
_cell.angle_gamma   90.00
#
_symmetry.space_group_name_H-M   'P 1'
#
loop_
_entity.id
_entity.type
_entity.pdbx_description
1 polymer ?
#
loop_
_entity_poly.entity_id
_entity_poly.type
_entity_poly.pdbx_seq_one_letter_code
_entity_poly.pdbx_strand_id
1 'polypeptide(L)'
;MRELDIERLNVAIRGLLASAGSGTKVAIEERFPGGRMVGGKYSPSSDTITLYVETIRAQCALLFGSEEAADEFALIVFAHELGHAQDGELAELSARLDDPSLAPEERARVALRIEENAWRYASAVVPESREGLYEAIVERSLSAYREAVRPRSA
;
A
#
# COMPACT_ATOMS: atom_id res chain seq x y z
N MET A 1 -5.33 -15.90 19.42
CA MET A 1 -5.29 -14.94 18.30
C MET A 1 -6.23 -13.81 18.64
N ARG A 2 -5.75 -12.56 18.69
CA ARG A 2 -6.66 -11.41 18.65
C ARG A 2 -7.12 -11.28 17.20
N GLU A 3 -8.43 -11.25 16.98
CA GLU A 3 -8.98 -10.89 15.68
C GLU A 3 -8.72 -9.41 15.41
N LEU A 4 -8.59 -9.05 14.12
CA LEU A 4 -8.45 -7.66 13.72
C LEU A 4 -9.72 -6.91 14.11
N ASP A 5 -9.58 -5.80 14.85
CA ASP A 5 -10.71 -5.02 15.31
C ASP A 5 -11.16 -4.05 14.21
N ILE A 6 -12.17 -4.48 13.45
CA ILE A 6 -12.70 -3.74 12.30
C ILE A 6 -13.30 -2.40 12.72
N GLU A 7 -13.91 -2.30 13.91
CA GLU A 7 -14.48 -1.04 14.39
C GLU A 7 -13.38 -0.03 14.70
N ARG A 8 -12.34 -0.48 15.41
CA ARG A 8 -11.16 0.33 15.72
C ARG A 8 -10.42 0.76 14.46
N LEU A 9 -10.23 -0.15 13.51
CA LEU A 9 -9.62 0.17 12.22
C LEU A 9 -10.43 1.23 11.46
N ASN A 10 -11.76 1.10 11.42
CA ASN A 10 -12.63 2.09 10.77
C ASN A 10 -12.51 3.48 11.40
N VAL A 11 -12.40 3.57 12.72
CA VAL A 11 -12.17 4.85 13.41
C VAL A 11 -10.83 5.46 13.00
N ALA A 12 -9.76 4.67 12.97
CA ALA A 12 -8.44 5.13 12.57
C ALA A 12 -8.40 5.60 11.11
N ILE A 13 -9.03 4.84 10.20
CA ILE A 13 -9.17 5.17 8.77
C ILE A 13 -9.88 6.51 8.59
N ARG A 14 -11.02 6.72 9.29
CA ARG A 14 -11.75 8.00 9.23
C ARG A 14 -10.91 9.17 9.72
N GLY A 15 -10.11 8.95 10.77
CA GLY A 15 -9.16 9.94 11.27
C GLY A 15 -8.14 10.34 10.20
N LEU A 16 -7.51 9.36 9.53
CA LEU A 16 -6.54 9.62 8.46
C LEU A 16 -7.16 10.30 7.23
N LEU A 17 -8.35 9.88 6.82
CA LEU A 17 -9.07 10.53 5.71
C LEU A 17 -9.37 12.00 6.03
N ALA A 18 -9.86 12.27 7.24
CA ALA A 18 -10.16 13.62 7.70
C ALA A 18 -8.90 14.50 7.75
N SER A 19 -7.77 13.98 8.28
CA SER A 19 -6.51 14.72 8.32
C SER A 19 -5.93 14.96 6.93
N ALA A 20 -6.16 14.03 6.00
CA ALA A 20 -5.75 14.15 4.61
C ALA A 20 -6.66 15.05 3.77
N GLY A 21 -7.84 15.43 4.27
CA GLY A 21 -8.87 16.11 3.47
C GLY A 21 -9.40 15.26 2.31
N SER A 22 -9.28 13.93 2.40
CA SER A 22 -9.64 13.00 1.34
C SER A 22 -11.09 12.52 1.46
N GLY A 23 -11.80 12.53 0.32
CA GLY A 23 -13.15 11.95 0.17
C GLY A 23 -13.17 10.52 -0.37
N THR A 24 -11.99 9.90 -0.53
CA THR A 24 -11.85 8.55 -1.11
C THR A 24 -12.66 7.53 -0.33
N LYS A 25 -13.41 6.68 -1.05
CA LYS A 25 -14.25 5.65 -0.44
C LYS A 25 -13.39 4.52 0.09
N VAL A 26 -13.86 3.86 1.15
CA VAL A 26 -13.16 2.71 1.73
C VAL A 26 -14.10 1.51 1.80
N ALA A 27 -13.60 0.37 1.34
CA ALA A 27 -14.21 -0.93 1.48
C ALA A 27 -13.27 -1.87 2.24
N ILE A 28 -13.85 -2.77 3.02
CA ILE A 28 -13.12 -3.82 3.73
C ILE A 28 -13.69 -5.15 3.27
N GLU A 29 -12.82 -6.01 2.75
CA GLU A 29 -13.15 -7.34 2.24
C GLU A 29 -12.25 -8.39 2.90
N GLU A 30 -12.64 -9.66 2.83
CA GLU A 30 -11.85 -10.73 3.43
C GLU A 30 -10.57 -11.00 2.63
N ARG A 31 -10.69 -11.16 1.29
CA ARG A 31 -9.59 -11.60 0.42
C ARG A 31 -9.61 -10.93 -0.94
N PHE A 32 -8.42 -10.73 -1.49
CA PHE A 32 -8.26 -10.34 -2.88
C PHE A 32 -8.66 -11.50 -3.83
N PRO A 33 -9.43 -11.25 -4.90
CA PRO A 33 -9.82 -12.28 -5.86
C PRO A 33 -8.62 -12.96 -6.55
N GLY A 34 -8.71 -14.28 -6.78
CA GLY A 34 -7.69 -15.02 -7.54
C GLY A 34 -6.42 -15.38 -6.75
N GLY A 35 -6.48 -15.35 -5.41
CA GLY A 35 -5.44 -15.93 -4.54
C GLY A 35 -4.15 -15.12 -4.44
N ARG A 36 -4.13 -13.88 -4.92
CA ARG A 36 -2.98 -12.99 -4.78
C ARG A 36 -2.88 -12.46 -3.35
N MET A 37 -1.65 -12.31 -2.87
CA MET A 37 -1.34 -11.71 -1.57
C MET A 37 -1.29 -10.18 -1.68
N VAL A 38 -2.44 -9.54 -1.92
CA VAL A 38 -2.61 -8.08 -1.94
C VAL A 38 -3.32 -7.63 -0.66
N GLY A 39 -2.66 -6.79 0.16
CA GLY A 39 -3.22 -6.30 1.42
C GLY A 39 -4.21 -5.15 1.23
N GLY A 40 -3.99 -4.30 0.23
CA GLY A 40 -4.84 -3.16 -0.11
C GLY A 40 -4.81 -2.89 -1.61
N LYS A 41 -5.80 -2.16 -2.11
CA LYS A 41 -5.81 -1.67 -3.49
C LYS A 41 -6.62 -0.38 -3.61
N TYR A 42 -5.99 0.65 -4.15
CA TYR A 42 -6.68 1.81 -4.70
C TYR A 42 -7.17 1.55 -6.14
N SER A 43 -8.41 1.96 -6.43
CA SER A 43 -9.04 1.90 -7.75
C SER A 43 -9.36 3.32 -8.23
N PRO A 44 -8.57 3.89 -9.16
CA PRO A 44 -8.80 5.25 -9.67
C PRO A 44 -10.15 5.47 -10.33
N SER A 45 -10.73 4.43 -10.95
CA SER A 45 -12.00 4.53 -11.68
C SER A 45 -13.22 4.74 -10.78
N SER A 46 -13.17 4.27 -9.53
CA SER A 46 -14.26 4.39 -8.56
C SER A 46 -13.93 5.30 -7.37
N ASP A 47 -12.68 5.75 -7.30
CA ASP A 47 -12.06 6.43 -6.15
C ASP A 47 -12.30 5.64 -4.85
N THR A 48 -11.90 4.36 -4.87
CA THR A 48 -12.11 3.42 -3.75
C THR A 48 -10.81 2.76 -3.35
N ILE A 49 -10.52 2.75 -2.05
CA ILE A 49 -9.52 1.90 -1.41
C ILE A 49 -10.22 0.66 -0.86
N THR A 50 -9.78 -0.52 -1.26
CA THR A 50 -10.23 -1.79 -0.67
C THR A 50 -9.12 -2.41 0.16
N LEU A 51 -9.40 -2.75 1.42
CA LEU A 51 -8.48 -3.49 2.29
C LEU A 51 -8.91 -4.95 2.39
N TYR A 52 -7.94 -5.87 2.32
CA TYR A 52 -8.18 -7.32 2.34
C TYR A 52 -7.64 -7.92 3.64
N VAL A 53 -8.54 -8.08 4.62
CA VAL A 53 -8.18 -8.31 6.03
C VAL A 53 -7.41 -9.61 6.25
N GLU A 54 -7.82 -10.71 5.60
CA GLU A 54 -7.11 -11.98 5.77
C GLU A 54 -5.72 -11.96 5.14
N THR A 55 -5.58 -11.26 4.01
CA THR A 55 -4.29 -11.08 3.36
C THR A 55 -3.36 -10.21 4.20
N ILE A 56 -3.87 -9.14 4.80
CA ILE A 56 -3.10 -8.30 5.74
C ILE A 56 -2.62 -9.13 6.93
N ARG A 57 -3.50 -9.91 7.55
CA ARG A 57 -3.13 -10.79 8.67
C ARG A 57 -2.05 -11.80 8.28
N ALA A 58 -2.22 -12.45 7.13
CA ALA A 58 -1.23 -13.39 6.62
C ALA A 58 0.11 -12.71 6.30
N GLN A 59 0.12 -11.50 5.72
CA GLN A 59 1.34 -10.73 5.48
C GLN A 59 2.03 -10.32 6.79
N CYS A 60 1.25 -9.89 7.80
CA CYS A 60 1.75 -9.57 9.13
C CYS A 60 2.42 -10.81 9.77
N ALA A 61 1.74 -11.97 9.74
CA ALA A 61 2.29 -13.21 10.25
C ALA A 61 3.56 -13.66 9.52
N LEU A 62 3.61 -13.51 8.19
CA LEU A 62 4.79 -13.84 7.39
C LEU A 62 5.98 -12.93 7.71
N LEU A 63 5.75 -11.64 7.95
CA LEU A 63 6.82 -10.67 8.17
C LEU A 63 7.31 -10.66 9.64
N PHE A 64 6.41 -10.85 10.60
CA PHE A 64 6.70 -10.68 12.04
C PHE A 64 6.56 -11.96 12.86
N GLY A 65 6.18 -13.08 12.23
CA GLY A 65 5.93 -14.35 12.91
C GLY A 65 4.64 -14.39 13.73
N SER A 66 3.83 -13.32 13.72
CA SER A 66 2.55 -13.25 14.43
C SER A 66 1.59 -12.23 13.80
N GLU A 67 0.31 -12.29 14.18
CA GLU A 67 -0.73 -11.34 13.77
C GLU A 67 -0.98 -10.23 14.82
N GLU A 68 -0.13 -10.11 15.85
CA GLU A 68 -0.41 -9.20 16.99
C GLU A 68 -0.48 -7.73 16.60
N ALA A 69 0.21 -7.36 15.52
CA ALA A 69 0.27 -6.01 14.95
C ALA A 69 -0.63 -5.85 13.71
N ALA A 70 -1.60 -6.75 13.47
CA ALA A 70 -2.38 -6.75 12.24
C ALA A 70 -3.19 -5.45 12.05
N ASP A 71 -3.68 -4.83 13.12
CA ASP A 71 -4.41 -3.56 13.06
C ASP A 71 -3.49 -2.41 12.63
N GLU A 72 -2.31 -2.31 13.21
CA GLU A 72 -1.31 -1.32 12.84
C GLU A 72 -0.79 -1.55 11.41
N PHE A 73 -0.61 -2.82 11.03
CA PHE A 73 -0.25 -3.21 9.67
C PHE A 73 -1.33 -2.77 8.68
N ALA A 74 -2.61 -3.03 8.98
CA ALA A 74 -3.74 -2.62 8.15
C ALA A 74 -3.79 -1.11 7.96
N LEU A 75 -3.51 -0.35 9.04
CA LEU A 75 -3.47 1.10 8.97
C LEU A 75 -2.33 1.61 8.09
N ILE A 76 -1.16 0.98 8.12
CA ILE A 76 -0.01 1.32 7.28
C ILE A 76 -0.31 0.98 5.80
N VAL A 77 -0.91 -0.18 5.53
CA VAL A 77 -1.37 -0.53 4.18
C VAL A 77 -2.39 0.49 3.68
N PHE A 78 -3.36 0.87 4.52
CA PHE A 78 -4.31 1.92 4.18
C PHE A 78 -3.64 3.26 3.86
N ALA A 79 -2.66 3.69 4.67
CA ALA A 79 -1.92 4.93 4.43
C ALA A 79 -1.17 4.90 3.09
N HIS A 80 -0.66 3.75 2.68
CA HIS A 80 -0.07 3.54 1.36
C HIS A 80 -1.10 3.67 0.23
N GLU A 81 -2.25 2.99 0.33
CA GLU A 81 -3.31 3.13 -0.69
C GLU A 81 -3.88 4.56 -0.76
N LEU A 82 -3.96 5.25 0.37
CA LEU A 82 -4.29 6.67 0.42
C LEU A 82 -3.22 7.51 -0.29
N GLY A 83 -1.95 7.11 -0.19
CA GLY A 83 -0.87 7.71 -0.96
C GLY A 83 -1.08 7.62 -2.47
N HIS A 84 -1.56 6.48 -2.98
CA HIS A 84 -1.97 6.38 -4.39
C HIS A 84 -3.14 7.33 -4.70
N ALA A 85 -4.15 7.38 -3.85
CA ALA A 85 -5.31 8.26 -4.05
C ALA A 85 -4.96 9.76 -4.03
N GLN A 86 -3.86 10.14 -3.36
CA GLN A 86 -3.40 11.53 -3.26
C GLN A 86 -2.24 11.85 -4.20
N ASP A 87 -1.74 10.89 -4.97
CA ASP A 87 -0.64 11.11 -5.90
C ASP A 87 -1.13 11.77 -7.21
N GLY A 88 -0.86 13.07 -7.33
CA GLY A 88 -1.18 13.84 -8.53
C GLY A 88 -0.43 13.38 -9.79
N GLU A 89 0.68 12.63 -9.66
CA GLU A 89 1.43 12.05 -10.79
C GLU A 89 0.85 10.69 -11.22
N LEU A 90 -0.02 10.05 -10.43
CA LEU A 90 -0.42 8.65 -10.64
C LEU A 90 -1.05 8.41 -12.02
N ALA A 91 -1.90 9.33 -12.49
CA ALA A 91 -2.57 9.20 -13.77
C ALA A 91 -1.58 9.23 -14.95
N GLU A 92 -0.60 10.14 -14.90
CA GLU A 92 0.44 10.25 -15.93
C GLU A 92 1.38 9.03 -15.89
N LEU A 93 1.84 8.64 -14.71
CA LEU A 93 2.74 7.50 -14.54
C LEU A 93 2.05 6.19 -14.95
N SER A 94 0.77 6.02 -14.64
CA SER A 94 -0.02 4.86 -15.07
C SER A 94 -0.19 4.83 -16.60
N ALA A 95 -0.51 5.97 -17.22
CA ALA A 95 -0.58 6.06 -18.68
C ALA A 95 0.77 5.73 -19.35
N ARG A 96 1.90 6.15 -18.73
CA ARG A 96 3.24 5.77 -19.18
C ARG A 96 3.50 4.27 -19.04
N LEU A 97 3.05 3.63 -17.96
CA LEU A 97 3.15 2.18 -17.82
C LEU A 97 2.35 1.43 -18.89
N ASP A 98 1.19 1.95 -19.31
CA ASP A 98 0.38 1.30 -20.34
C ASP A 98 0.95 1.45 -21.76
N ASP A 99 1.98 2.30 -21.95
CA ASP A 99 2.66 2.45 -23.24
C ASP A 99 3.43 1.16 -23.61
N PRO A 100 3.06 0.48 -24.71
CA PRO A 100 3.73 -0.74 -25.15
C PRO A 100 5.15 -0.49 -25.69
N SER A 101 5.49 0.75 -26.03
CA SER A 101 6.82 1.14 -26.52
C SER A 101 7.84 1.38 -25.40
N LEU A 102 7.37 1.48 -24.14
CA LEU A 102 8.23 1.76 -22.99
C LEU A 102 9.18 0.60 -22.73
N ALA A 103 10.49 0.90 -22.70
CA ALA A 103 11.53 -0.09 -22.47
C ALA A 103 11.34 -0.79 -21.10
N PRO A 104 11.71 -2.07 -20.95
CA PRO A 104 11.54 -2.79 -19.70
C PRO A 104 12.19 -2.11 -18.49
N GLU A 105 13.38 -1.53 -18.62
CA GLU A 105 14.02 -0.82 -17.49
C GLU A 105 13.27 0.46 -17.12
N GLU A 106 12.75 1.19 -18.11
CA GLU A 106 11.97 2.40 -17.87
C GLU A 106 10.62 2.04 -17.22
N ARG A 107 9.98 0.96 -17.66
CA ARG A 107 8.77 0.42 -17.04
C ARG A 107 8.99 0.07 -15.57
N ALA A 108 10.09 -0.60 -15.25
CA ALA A 108 10.45 -0.91 -13.86
C ALA A 108 10.67 0.37 -13.02
N ARG A 109 11.31 1.40 -13.58
CA ARG A 109 11.52 2.69 -12.90
C ARG A 109 10.21 3.45 -12.67
N VAL A 110 9.31 3.48 -13.64
CA VAL A 110 7.99 4.12 -13.49
C VAL A 110 7.17 3.38 -12.43
N ALA A 111 7.16 2.05 -12.45
CA ALA A 111 6.47 1.25 -11.43
C ALA A 111 7.03 1.51 -10.03
N LEU A 112 8.36 1.50 -9.86
CA LEU A 112 9.00 1.86 -8.59
C LEU A 112 8.61 3.27 -8.14
N ARG A 113 8.59 4.25 -9.05
CA ARG A 113 8.22 5.64 -8.72
C ARG A 113 6.81 5.77 -8.18
N ILE A 114 5.84 5.06 -8.78
CA ILE A 114 4.44 5.03 -8.31
C ILE A 114 4.38 4.55 -6.85
N GLU A 115 5.07 3.46 -6.54
CA GLU A 115 5.12 2.89 -5.20
C GLU A 115 5.83 3.82 -4.21
N GLU A 116 6.98 4.38 -4.59
CA GLU A 116 7.73 5.34 -3.77
C GLU A 116 6.93 6.60 -3.46
N ASN A 117 6.16 7.10 -4.42
CA ASN A 117 5.26 8.24 -4.21
C ASN A 117 4.21 7.92 -3.13
N ALA A 118 3.57 6.76 -3.23
CA ALA A 118 2.58 6.31 -2.27
C ALA A 118 3.17 6.09 -0.88
N TRP A 119 4.34 5.44 -0.77
CA TRP A 119 5.03 5.25 0.51
C TRP A 119 5.49 6.57 1.13
N ARG A 120 5.99 7.52 0.32
CA ARG A 120 6.37 8.86 0.78
C ARG A 120 5.18 9.65 1.32
N TYR A 121 3.99 9.50 0.73
CA TYR A 121 2.78 10.06 1.32
C TYR A 121 2.44 9.37 2.64
N ALA A 122 2.51 8.03 2.67
CA ALA A 122 2.21 7.24 3.86
C ALA A 122 3.10 7.62 5.06
N SER A 123 4.40 7.87 4.86
CA SER A 123 5.29 8.29 5.96
C SER A 123 4.89 9.63 6.59
N ALA A 124 4.26 10.52 5.83
CA ALA A 124 3.82 11.82 6.35
C ALA A 124 2.57 11.73 7.23
N VAL A 125 1.79 10.64 7.11
CA VAL A 125 0.51 10.46 7.84
C VAL A 125 0.54 9.34 8.88
N VAL A 126 1.48 8.39 8.76
CA VAL A 126 1.67 7.34 9.76
C VAL A 126 2.30 7.95 11.02
N PRO A 127 1.74 7.72 12.22
CA PRO A 127 2.32 8.24 13.46
C PRO A 127 3.71 7.70 13.73
N GLU A 128 4.62 8.55 14.23
CA GLU A 128 6.01 8.23 14.59
C GLU A 128 6.14 7.00 15.51
N SER A 129 5.15 6.78 16.39
CA SER A 129 5.09 5.59 17.25
C SER A 129 5.02 4.26 16.49
N ARG A 130 4.84 4.28 15.17
CA ARG A 130 4.75 3.12 14.27
C ARG A 130 5.89 3.08 13.24
N GLU A 131 6.89 3.95 13.34
CA GLU A 131 7.96 4.09 12.36
C GLU A 131 8.70 2.77 12.08
N GLY A 132 9.13 2.04 13.12
CA GLY A 132 9.83 0.76 12.92
C GLY A 132 8.98 -0.32 12.21
N LEU A 133 7.67 -0.35 12.46
CA LEU A 133 6.75 -1.24 11.75
C LEU A 133 6.60 -0.81 10.28
N TYR A 134 6.45 0.50 10.07
CA TYR A 134 6.35 1.10 8.74
C TYR A 134 7.59 0.79 7.88
N GLU A 135 8.80 1.02 8.41
CA GLU A 135 10.05 0.77 7.67
C GLU A 135 10.19 -0.69 7.24
N ALA A 136 9.84 -1.64 8.13
CA ALA A 136 9.89 -3.07 7.81
C ALA A 136 8.93 -3.45 6.67
N ILE A 137 7.71 -2.88 6.68
CA ILE A 137 6.71 -3.10 5.63
C ILE A 137 7.17 -2.49 4.30
N VAL A 138 7.68 -1.25 4.33
CA VAL A 138 8.21 -0.54 3.14
C VAL A 138 9.36 -1.31 2.52
N GLU A 139 10.33 -1.75 3.32
CA GLU A 139 11.49 -2.50 2.83
C GLU A 139 11.04 -3.79 2.12
N ARG A 140 10.12 -4.54 2.73
CA ARG A 140 9.59 -5.75 2.14
C ARG A 140 8.80 -5.46 0.86
N SER A 141 7.95 -4.43 0.86
CA SER A 141 7.10 -4.04 -0.27
C SER A 141 7.92 -3.60 -1.48
N LEU A 142 8.91 -2.74 -1.28
CA LEU A 142 9.73 -2.17 -2.36
C LEU A 142 10.85 -3.09 -2.83
N SER A 143 11.15 -4.19 -2.13
CA SER A 143 12.29 -5.08 -2.44
C SER A 143 12.32 -5.55 -3.91
N ALA A 144 11.20 -6.07 -4.42
CA ALA A 144 11.10 -6.56 -5.80
C ALA A 144 11.22 -5.43 -6.84
N TYR A 145 10.62 -4.27 -6.57
CA TYR A 145 10.72 -3.11 -7.45
C TYR A 145 12.15 -2.57 -7.52
N ARG A 146 12.83 -2.48 -6.37
CA ARG A 146 14.23 -2.06 -6.28
C ARG A 146 15.16 -3.04 -6.97
N GLU A 147 14.89 -4.34 -6.88
CA GLU A 147 15.64 -5.37 -7.62
C GLU A 147 15.45 -5.24 -9.13
N ALA A 148 14.21 -4.99 -9.59
CA ALA A 148 13.90 -4.86 -11.01
C ALA A 148 14.59 -3.67 -11.71
N VAL A 149 14.96 -2.62 -10.96
CA VAL A 149 15.69 -1.46 -11.50
C VAL A 149 17.22 -1.56 -11.32
N ARG A 150 17.72 -2.56 -10.60
CA ARG A 150 19.17 -2.74 -10.44
C ARG A 150 19.80 -3.09 -11.79
N PRO A 151 20.94 -2.50 -12.13
CA PRO A 151 21.69 -2.92 -13.31
C PRO A 151 22.08 -4.39 -13.14
N ARG A 152 21.78 -5.22 -14.14
CA ARG A 152 22.26 -6.61 -14.15
C ARG A 152 23.78 -6.54 -14.23
N SER A 153 24.47 -6.95 -13.15
CA SER A 153 25.91 -7.13 -13.18
C SER A 153 26.26 -8.07 -14.33
N ALA A 154 27.14 -7.60 -15.23
CA ALA A 154 27.66 -8.35 -16.36
C ALA A 154 28.57 -9.50 -15.92
#